data_AF-A0A8S3XM90-F1
#
_entry.id   AF-A0A8S3XM90-F1
#
_cell.length_a   1.000
_cell.length_b   1.000
_cell.length_c   1.000
_cell.angle_alpha   90.00
_cell.angle_beta   90.00
_cell.angle_gamma   90.00
#
_symmetry.space_group_name_H-M   'P 1'
#
loop_
_entity.id
_entity.type
_entity.pdbx_description
1 polymer ?
#
loop_
_entity_poly.entity_id
_entity_poly.type
_entity_poly.pdbx_seq_one_letter_code
_entity_poly.pdbx_strand_id
1 'polypeptide(L)'
;MVSGTGHASNQADTVAFWQCLWSEPVNQSEGPWTEVVASQYASITPIDPVIITPDAVAEAVHRAPNWKSPGLDGLHHYWLKGLVVCHTVLARQFQEAINQKGRSQASSLLGSPIWF
;
A
#
# COMPACT_ATOMS: atom_id res chain seq x y z
N MET A 1 2.14 42.63 -28.24
CA MET A 1 1.41 41.36 -28.42
C MET A 1 2.37 40.24 -28.03
N VAL A 2 2.24 39.69 -26.83
CA VAL A 2 3.06 38.55 -26.38
C VAL A 2 2.41 37.29 -26.93
N SER A 3 3.01 36.72 -27.96
CA SER A 3 2.60 35.45 -28.54
C SER A 3 2.83 34.35 -27.51
N GLY A 4 1.75 33.79 -26.95
CA GLY A 4 1.82 32.58 -26.15
C GLY A 4 2.13 31.39 -27.06
N THR A 5 3.37 30.93 -27.05
CA THR A 5 3.75 29.66 -27.68
C THR A 5 3.34 28.52 -26.74
N GLY A 6 2.23 27.88 -27.05
CA GLY A 6 1.87 26.59 -26.45
C GLY A 6 2.88 25.53 -26.91
N HIS A 7 3.87 25.24 -26.08
CA HIS A 7 4.79 24.11 -26.29
C HIS A 7 3.99 22.83 -26.10
N ALA A 8 3.75 22.09 -27.19
CA ALA A 8 3.18 20.75 -27.10
C ALA A 8 4.21 19.86 -26.37
N SER A 9 3.93 19.53 -25.11
CA SER A 9 4.82 18.68 -24.32
C SER A 9 5.00 17.34 -25.02
N ASN A 10 6.24 17.03 -25.40
CA ASN A 10 6.58 15.75 -25.97
C ASN A 10 6.67 14.68 -24.86
N GLN A 11 6.64 13.39 -25.22
CA GLN A 11 6.69 12.30 -24.24
C GLN A 11 7.96 12.35 -23.36
N ALA A 12 9.09 12.78 -23.91
CA ALA A 12 10.35 12.86 -23.19
C ALA A 12 10.31 13.98 -22.13
N ASP A 13 9.70 15.13 -22.42
CA ASP A 13 9.54 16.25 -21.50
C ASP A 13 8.66 15.85 -20.30
N THR A 14 7.61 15.06 -20.56
CA THR A 14 6.73 14.53 -19.49
C THR A 14 7.48 13.54 -18.60
N VAL A 15 8.25 12.62 -19.20
CA VAL A 15 9.03 11.63 -18.45
C VAL A 15 10.12 12.33 -17.63
N ALA A 16 10.85 13.28 -18.21
CA ALA A 16 11.90 14.01 -17.52
C ALA A 16 11.36 14.85 -16.34
N PHE A 17 10.19 15.48 -16.51
CA PHE A 17 9.52 16.22 -15.44
C PHE A 17 9.19 15.31 -14.25
N TRP A 18 8.52 14.19 -14.48
CA TRP A 18 8.14 13.26 -13.41
C TRP A 18 9.34 12.55 -12.79
N GLN A 19 10.35 12.22 -13.59
CA GLN A 19 11.62 11.68 -13.08
C GLN A 19 12.27 12.69 -12.14
N CYS A 20 12.48 13.93 -12.56
CA CYS A 20 13.09 14.96 -11.70
C CYS A 20 12.32 15.17 -10.38
N LEU A 21 10.98 15.18 -10.44
CA LEU A 21 10.14 15.35 -9.25
C LEU A 21 10.22 14.18 -8.26
N TRP A 22 10.41 12.95 -8.74
CA TRP A 22 10.40 11.74 -7.91
C TRP A 22 11.79 11.14 -7.67
N SER A 23 12.84 11.61 -8.35
CA SER A 23 14.21 11.10 -8.19
C SER A 23 14.88 11.57 -6.89
N GLU A 24 14.51 12.73 -6.36
CA GLU A 24 15.07 13.27 -5.14
C GLU A 24 14.15 12.93 -3.95
N PRO A 25 14.59 12.09 -2.99
CA PRO A 25 13.83 11.83 -1.78
C PRO A 25 13.84 13.09 -0.91
N VAL A 26 12.79 13.91 -1.02
CA VAL A 26 12.59 15.07 -0.16
C VAL A 26 12.11 14.59 1.21
N ASN A 27 12.86 14.92 2.26
CA ASN A 27 12.44 14.68 3.64
C ASN A 27 11.37 15.72 4.01
N GLN A 28 10.09 15.36 3.87
CA GLN A 28 8.95 16.22 4.18
C GLN A 28 8.56 16.18 5.66
N SER A 29 9.54 16.02 6.58
CA SER A 29 9.23 15.81 8.01
C SER A 29 8.45 16.97 8.62
N GLU A 30 8.65 18.20 8.14
CA GLU A 30 8.10 19.42 8.78
C GLU A 30 7.72 20.47 7.72
N GLY A 31 6.58 20.27 7.06
CA GLY A 31 5.95 21.28 6.22
C GLY A 31 4.85 22.02 6.98
N PRO A 32 4.57 23.32 6.72
CA PRO A 32 3.52 24.06 7.43
C PRO A 32 2.11 23.45 7.30
N TRP A 33 1.89 22.55 6.34
CA TRP A 33 0.64 21.82 6.18
C TRP A 33 0.50 20.64 7.15
N THR A 34 1.61 20.08 7.68
CA THR A 34 1.57 18.90 8.56
C THR A 34 0.93 19.24 9.90
N GLU A 35 1.18 20.43 10.45
CA GLU A 35 0.53 20.94 11.67
C GLU A 35 -0.97 21.18 11.47
N VAL A 36 -1.35 21.70 10.31
CA VAL A 36 -2.75 21.93 9.95
C VAL A 36 -3.49 20.59 9.84
N VAL A 37 -2.87 19.59 9.21
CA VAL A 37 -3.45 18.25 9.13
C VAL A 37 -3.44 17.57 10.50
N ALA A 38 -2.37 17.66 11.28
CA ALA A 38 -2.32 17.07 12.62
C ALA A 38 -3.42 17.63 13.54
N SER A 39 -3.64 18.95 13.51
CA SER A 39 -4.71 19.59 14.29
C SER A 39 -6.12 19.23 13.83
N GLN A 40 -6.34 19.10 12.52
CA GLN A 40 -7.64 18.65 11.97
C GLN A 40 -8.00 17.21 12.37
N TYR A 41 -6.98 16.36 12.57
CA TYR A 41 -7.16 14.93 12.86
C TYR A 41 -6.88 14.58 14.33
N ALA A 42 -6.54 15.55 15.19
CA ALA A 42 -6.21 15.34 16.60
C ALA A 42 -7.37 14.74 17.43
N SER A 43 -8.62 14.96 16.98
CA SER A 43 -9.83 14.45 17.64
C SER A 43 -10.26 13.07 17.14
N ILE A 44 -9.59 12.52 16.12
CA ILE A 44 -9.97 11.23 15.54
C ILE A 44 -9.39 10.13 16.40
N THR A 45 -10.28 9.27 16.91
CA THR A 45 -9.89 8.06 17.63
C THR A 45 -9.06 7.16 16.71
N PRO A 46 -7.89 6.69 17.17
CA PRO A 46 -7.10 5.70 16.43
C PRO A 46 -7.95 4.48 16.10
N ILE A 47 -7.80 3.95 14.89
CA ILE A 47 -8.47 2.70 14.49
C ILE A 47 -7.87 1.55 15.32
N ASP A 48 -8.75 0.71 15.85
CA ASP A 48 -8.36 -0.48 16.59
C ASP A 48 -7.43 -1.40 15.77
N PRO A 49 -6.52 -2.12 16.43
CA PRO A 49 -5.62 -3.05 15.75
C PRO A 49 -6.44 -4.09 14.96
N VAL A 50 -6.15 -4.20 13.66
CA VAL A 50 -6.80 -5.17 12.78
C VAL A 50 -6.30 -6.57 13.13
N ILE A 51 -7.21 -7.44 13.55
CA ILE A 51 -6.97 -8.86 13.79
C ILE A 51 -7.59 -9.67 12.66
N ILE A 52 -6.76 -10.36 11.87
CA ILE A 52 -7.23 -11.25 10.81
C ILE A 52 -7.42 -12.65 11.39
N THR A 53 -8.67 -13.06 11.52
CA THR A 53 -9.03 -14.42 11.99
C THR A 53 -9.22 -15.39 10.83
N PRO A 54 -9.12 -16.71 11.06
CA PRO A 54 -9.44 -17.72 10.04
C PRO A 54 -10.86 -17.58 9.50
N ASP A 55 -11.84 -17.23 10.33
CA ASP A 55 -13.23 -17.02 9.91
C ASP A 55 -13.38 -15.82 8.97
N ALA A 56 -12.63 -14.73 9.24
CA ALA A 56 -12.60 -13.58 8.35
C ALA A 56 -12.03 -13.96 6.97
N VAL A 57 -11.00 -14.82 6.95
CA VAL A 57 -10.45 -15.37 5.70
C VAL A 57 -11.45 -16.27 4.99
N ALA A 58 -12.14 -17.15 5.74
CA ALA A 58 -13.15 -18.04 5.19
C ALA A 58 -14.28 -17.25 4.50
N GLU A 59 -14.78 -16.20 5.16
CA GLU A 59 -15.82 -15.32 4.61
C GLU A 59 -15.34 -14.56 3.38
N ALA A 60 -14.10 -14.04 3.41
CA ALA A 60 -13.51 -13.35 2.27
C ALA A 60 -13.33 -14.29 1.06
N VAL A 61 -12.83 -15.50 1.29
CA VAL A 61 -12.65 -16.53 0.27
C VAL A 61 -14.00 -16.99 -0.28
N HIS A 62 -15.02 -17.14 0.57
CA HIS A 62 -16.36 -17.53 0.16
C HIS A 62 -16.99 -16.54 -0.84
N ARG A 63 -16.77 -15.23 -0.63
CA ARG A 63 -17.24 -14.15 -1.52
C ARG A 63 -16.47 -14.06 -2.84
N ALA A 64 -15.27 -14.66 -2.93
CA ALA A 64 -14.45 -14.60 -4.13
C ALA A 64 -15.05 -15.44 -5.29
N PRO A 65 -15.01 -14.98 -6.55
CA PRO A 65 -15.46 -15.78 -7.69
C PRO A 65 -14.59 -17.02 -7.89
N ASN A 66 -15.22 -18.20 -8.02
CA ASN A 66 -14.55 -19.51 -8.10
C ASN A 66 -13.47 -19.57 -9.18
N TRP A 67 -13.78 -19.08 -10.38
CA TRP A 67 -12.98 -19.25 -11.59
C TRP A 67 -12.24 -17.99 -12.02
N LYS A 68 -11.87 -17.13 -11.06
CA LYS A 68 -10.97 -16.01 -11.37
C LYS A 68 -9.58 -16.57 -11.73
N SER A 69 -8.88 -15.92 -12.66
CA SER A 69 -7.53 -16.30 -13.07
C SER A 69 -6.63 -16.46 -11.84
N PRO A 70 -5.85 -17.56 -11.76
CA PRO A 70 -5.00 -17.81 -10.61
C PRO A 70 -3.80 -16.87 -10.62
N GLY A 71 -3.19 -16.68 -9.45
CA GLY A 71 -1.96 -15.92 -9.32
C GLY A 71 -0.73 -16.73 -9.78
N LEU A 72 0.45 -16.26 -9.39
CA LEU A 72 1.73 -16.95 -9.63
C LEU A 72 1.79 -18.34 -8.96
N ASP A 73 0.93 -18.59 -7.98
CA ASP A 73 0.76 -19.85 -7.26
C ASP A 73 -0.11 -20.88 -8.01
N GLY A 74 -0.76 -20.48 -9.12
CA GLY A 74 -1.64 -21.35 -9.90
C GLY A 74 -2.93 -21.74 -9.18
N LEU A 75 -3.23 -21.15 -8.03
CA LEU A 75 -4.30 -21.62 -7.16
C LEU A 75 -5.59 -20.78 -7.32
N HIS A 76 -6.65 -21.43 -7.78
CA HIS A 76 -7.95 -20.78 -7.95
C HIS A 76 -8.72 -20.64 -6.62
N HIS A 77 -9.58 -19.62 -6.52
CA HIS A 77 -10.47 -19.44 -5.36
C HIS A 77 -11.37 -20.65 -5.11
N TYR A 78 -11.77 -21.38 -6.16
CA TYR A 78 -12.51 -22.63 -6.02
C TYR A 78 -11.84 -23.59 -5.02
N TRP A 79 -10.51 -23.77 -5.13
CA TRP A 79 -9.77 -24.64 -4.24
C TRP A 79 -9.57 -24.01 -2.86
N LEU A 80 -9.36 -22.69 -2.79
CA LEU A 80 -9.29 -21.98 -1.50
C LEU A 80 -10.55 -22.16 -0.67
N LYS A 81 -11.73 -22.18 -1.30
CA LYS A 81 -13.00 -22.41 -0.59
C LYS A 81 -13.06 -23.79 0.06
N GLY A 82 -12.57 -24.82 -0.63
CA GLY A 82 -12.59 -26.20 -0.14
C GLY A 82 -11.48 -26.54 0.86
N LEU A 83 -10.33 -25.86 0.77
CA LEU A 83 -9.15 -26.13 1.60
C LEU A 83 -9.16 -25.30 2.89
N VAL A 84 -10.05 -25.63 3.82
CA VAL A 84 -10.23 -24.90 5.10
C VAL A 84 -8.94 -24.83 5.93
N VAL A 85 -8.08 -25.86 5.85
CA VAL A 85 -6.77 -25.88 6.54
C VAL A 85 -5.88 -24.70 6.10
N CYS A 86 -6.02 -24.23 4.86
CA CYS A 86 -5.28 -23.08 4.36
C CYS A 86 -5.74 -21.76 4.98
N HIS A 87 -6.99 -21.64 5.46
CA HIS A 87 -7.52 -20.39 6.01
C HIS A 87 -6.76 -19.96 7.27
N THR A 88 -6.39 -20.92 8.11
CA THR A 88 -5.57 -20.66 9.31
C THR A 88 -4.18 -20.16 8.95
N VAL A 89 -3.55 -20.77 7.93
CA VAL A 89 -2.22 -20.35 7.48
C VAL A 89 -2.27 -18.96 6.86
N LEU A 90 -3.26 -18.70 5.99
CA LEU A 90 -3.48 -17.40 5.36
C LEU A 90 -3.74 -16.30 6.39
N ALA A 91 -4.58 -16.55 7.40
CA ALA A 91 -4.84 -15.59 8.47
C ALA A 91 -3.55 -15.19 9.21
N ARG A 92 -2.72 -16.19 9.55
CA ARG A 92 -1.40 -15.95 10.17
C ARG A 92 -0.50 -15.12 9.25
N GLN A 93 -0.36 -15.50 7.99
CA GLN A 93 0.51 -14.82 7.03
C GLN A 93 0.05 -13.37 6.77
N PHE A 94 -1.25 -13.13 6.65
CA PHE A 94 -1.78 -11.78 6.49
C PHE A 94 -1.55 -10.92 7.74
N GLN A 95 -1.72 -11.50 8.93
CA GLN A 95 -1.42 -10.79 10.17
C GLN A 95 0.09 -10.46 10.28
N GLU A 96 0.96 -11.41 9.93
CA GLU A 96 2.41 -11.21 9.89
C GLU A 96 2.77 -10.06 8.92
N ALA A 97 2.16 -10.00 7.74
CA ALA A 97 2.40 -8.94 6.76
C ALA A 97 1.96 -7.54 7.23
N ILE A 98 0.81 -7.43 7.90
CA ILE A 98 0.33 -6.18 8.49
C ILE A 98 1.30 -5.73 9.60
N ASN A 99 1.68 -6.65 10.48
CA ASN A 99 2.57 -6.37 11.59
C ASN A 99 3.99 -5.99 11.11
N GLN A 100 4.45 -6.60 10.01
CA GLN A 100 5.75 -6.30 9.42
C GLN A 100 5.81 -4.89 8.82
N LYS A 101 4.74 -4.44 8.13
CA LYS A 101 4.66 -3.06 7.65
C LYS A 101 4.66 -2.03 8.78
N GLY A 102 4.06 -2.37 9.94
CA GLY A 102 4.18 -1.55 11.15
C GLY A 102 5.62 -1.46 11.69
N ARG A 103 6.44 -2.49 11.47
CA ARG A 103 7.84 -2.56 11.92
C ARG A 103 8.81 -1.81 11.01
N SER A 104 8.57 -1.79 9.69
CA SER A 104 9.40 -1.04 8.73
C SER A 104 9.33 0.48 8.94
N GLN A 105 8.24 0.99 9.50
CA GLN A 105 8.10 2.40 9.92
C GLN A 105 8.80 2.72 11.25
N ALA A 106 9.06 1.71 12.09
CA ALA A 106 9.84 1.86 13.32
C ALA A 106 11.35 1.67 13.10
N SER A 107 11.73 0.94 12.04
CA SER A 107 13.14 0.72 11.66
C SER A 107 13.75 1.88 10.88
N SER A 108 12.96 2.85 10.39
CA SER A 108 13.50 4.05 9.75
C SER A 108 14.23 4.99 10.72
N LEU A 109 14.15 4.76 12.04
CA LEU A 109 14.95 5.46 13.05
C LEU A 109 16.34 4.84 13.31
N LEU A 110 16.66 3.69 12.69
CA LEU A 110 17.99 3.10 12.72
C LEU A 110 18.37 2.75 11.28
N GLY A 111 19.08 3.71 10.66
CA GLY A 111 19.25 3.83 9.23
C GLY A 111 19.71 2.58 8.50
N SER A 112 19.10 2.34 7.33
CA SER A 112 19.80 2.07 6.07
C SER A 112 18.80 2.14 4.91
N PRO A 113 19.24 2.65 3.73
CA PRO A 113 18.37 2.84 2.58
C PRO A 113 18.29 1.55 1.75
N ILE A 114 17.10 1.21 1.26
CA ILE A 114 16.97 0.27 0.15
C ILE A 114 16.07 0.92 -0.90
N TRP A 115 16.68 1.15 -2.05
CA TRP A 115 16.13 1.70 -3.27
C TRP A 115 15.17 0.72 -3.96
N PHE A 116 14.16 1.26 -4.63
CA PHE A 116 13.76 0.88 -5.99
C PHE A 116 13.60 2.16 -6.81
#